data_AF-A0A2X2T2L1-F1
#
_entry.id   AF-A0A2X2T2L1-F1
#
_cell.length_a   1.000
_cell.length_b   1.000
_cell.length_c   1.000
_cell.angle_alpha   90.00
_cell.angle_beta   90.00
_cell.angle_gamma   90.00
#
_symmetry.space_group_name_H-M   'P 1'
#
loop_
_entity.id
_entity.type
_entity.pdbx_description
1 polymer ?
#
loop_
_entity_poly.entity_id
_entity_poly.type
_entity_poly.pdbx_seq_one_letter_code
_entity_poly.pdbx_strand_id
1 'polypeptide(L)' 'MKPNRRGGIGLLTVKLDDPTGYGRIARENGKVVGIVEHKDASEEQRKINEINTGILVANGADLKRWLGKPG' A
#
# COMPACT_ATOMS: atom_id res chain seq x y z
N MET A 1 29.17 -5.78 -13.94
CA MET A 1 28.25 -6.01 -12.80
C MET A 1 27.10 -5.02 -12.91
N LYS A 2 25.87 -5.47 -13.18
CA LYS A 2 24.71 -4.54 -13.26
C LYS A 2 24.37 -4.06 -11.84
N PRO A 3 24.12 -2.76 -11.62
CA PRO A 3 23.78 -2.27 -10.30
C PRO A 3 22.53 -3.00 -9.79
N ASN A 4 22.62 -3.49 -8.56
CA ASN A 4 21.49 -4.07 -7.83
C ASN A 4 20.51 -2.92 -7.57
N ARG A 5 19.61 -2.64 -8.53
CA ARG A 5 18.51 -1.69 -8.30
C ARG A 5 17.70 -2.27 -7.14
N ARG A 6 17.70 -1.60 -5.99
CA ARG A 6 16.75 -1.90 -4.91
C ARG A 6 15.36 -1.83 -5.54
N GLY A 7 14.68 -2.97 -5.58
CA GLY A 7 13.31 -3.05 -6.09
C GLY A 7 12.37 -2.17 -5.27
N GLY A 8 11.25 -1.79 -5.86
CA GLY A 8 10.22 -0.97 -5.23
C GLY A 8 8.84 -1.38 -5.73
N ILE A 9 7.81 -0.79 -5.12
CA ILE A 9 6.41 -0.97 -5.50
C ILE A 9 5.91 0.36 -6.06
N GLY A 10 5.27 0.33 -7.21
CA GLY A 10 4.37 1.39 -7.66
C GLY A 10 2.96 1.06 -7.19
N LEU A 11 2.33 1.99 -6.48
CA LEU A 11 0.97 1.85 -5.96
C LEU A 11 0.09 2.92 -6.61
N LEU A 12 -1.03 2.51 -7.19
CA LEU A 12 -2.02 3.46 -7.69
C LEU A 12 -2.98 3.80 -6.54
N THR A 13 -3.02 5.08 -6.18
CA THR A 13 -3.87 5.60 -5.11
C THR A 13 -4.79 6.68 -5.66
N VAL A 14 -5.89 6.93 -4.96
CA VAL A 14 -6.83 8.02 -5.29
C VAL A 14 -7.35 8.62 -3.98
N LYS A 15 -7.70 9.91 -4.00
CA LYS A 15 -8.42 10.55 -2.91
C LYS A 15 -9.91 10.56 -3.24
N LEU A 16 -10.73 10.02 -2.35
CA LEU A 16 -12.19 10.01 -2.46
C LEU A 16 -12.81 10.82 -1.32
N ASP A 17 -13.98 11.42 -1.58
CA ASP A 17 -14.75 12.12 -0.55
C ASP A 17 -15.34 11.14 0.47
N ASP A 18 -15.82 9.98 0.00
CA ASP A 18 -16.23 8.86 0.84
C ASP A 18 -15.28 7.66 0.64
N PRO A 19 -14.36 7.42 1.59
CA PRO A 19 -13.45 6.28 1.51
C PRO A 19 -14.03 5.00 2.14
N THR A 20 -15.30 4.96 2.56
CA THR A 20 -15.89 3.80 3.26
C THR A 20 -15.70 2.49 2.49
N GLY A 21 -15.29 1.42 3.20
CA GLY A 21 -15.04 0.10 2.61
C GLY A 21 -13.67 -0.12 1.97
N TYR A 22 -12.91 0.93 1.64
CA TYR A 22 -11.58 0.79 1.01
C TYR A 22 -10.40 0.68 1.99
N GLY A 23 -9.28 0.09 1.57
CA GLY A 23 -8.03 0.15 2.33
C GLY A 23 -7.43 1.57 2.35
N ARG A 24 -6.88 2.00 3.49
CA ARG A 24 -6.30 3.34 3.73
C ARG A 24 -4.80 3.35 3.47
N ILE A 25 -4.30 4.36 2.77
CA ILE A 25 -2.86 4.56 2.57
C ILE A 25 -2.27 5.24 3.81
N ALA A 26 -1.57 4.47 4.65
CA ALA A 26 -0.87 5.02 5.80
C ALA A 26 0.47 5.65 5.37
N ARG A 27 0.74 6.86 5.84
CA ARG A 27 1.99 7.59 5.54
C ARG A 27 2.67 8.09 6.80
N GLU A 28 3.99 8.00 6.80
CA GLU A 28 4.87 8.64 7.78
C GLU A 28 5.90 9.49 7.03
N ASN A 29 6.02 10.77 7.38
CA ASN A 29 6.95 11.70 6.72
C ASN A 29 6.80 11.70 5.18
N GLY A 30 5.56 11.62 4.69
CA GLY A 30 5.21 11.57 3.27
C GLY A 30 5.42 10.21 2.58
N LYS A 31 6.06 9.24 3.23
CA LYS A 31 6.33 7.90 2.67
C LYS A 31 5.20 6.94 3.03
N VAL A 32 4.80 6.09 2.08
CA VAL A 32 3.84 5.01 2.34
C VAL A 32 4.48 3.98 3.27
N VAL A 33 3.82 3.69 4.39
CA VAL A 33 4.27 2.68 5.37
C VAL A 33 3.37 1.44 5.41
N GLY A 34 2.17 1.52 4.83
CA GLY A 34 1.29 0.38 4.72
C GLY A 34 -0.07 0.71 4.12
N ILE A 35 -0.87 -0.34 3.98
CA ILE A 35 -2.29 -0.28 3.64
C ILE A 35 -3.03 -0.87 4.83
N VAL A 36 -4.01 -0.15 5.35
CA VAL A 36 -4.85 -0.60 6.47
C VAL A 36 -6.26 -0.85 5.96
N GLU A 37 -6.71 -2.10 5.99
CA GLU A 37 -8.05 -2.46 5.53
C GLU A 37 -9.14 -1.79 6.37
N HIS A 38 -10.26 -1.40 5.74
CA HIS A 38 -11.31 -0.62 6.43
C HIS A 38 -11.84 -1.29 7.72
N LYS A 39 -11.95 -2.62 7.69
CA LYS A 39 -12.39 -3.44 8.83
C LYS A 39 -11.40 -3.41 10.00
N ASP A 40 -10.11 -3.24 9.71
CA ASP A 40 -9.00 -3.27 10.67
C ASP A 40 -8.53 -1.85 11.05
N ALA A 41 -8.99 -0.84 10.31
CA ALA A 41 -8.65 0.56 10.53
C ALA A 41 -9.29 1.12 11.80
N SER A 42 -8.50 1.82 12.61
CA SER A 42 -9.00 2.63 13.72
C SER A 42 -9.88 3.79 13.23
N GLU A 43 -10.68 4.36 14.13
CA GLU A 43 -11.49 5.54 13.82
C GLU A 43 -10.66 6.71 13.26
N GLU A 44 -9.42 6.87 13.72
CA GLU A 44 -8.52 7.90 13.17
C GLU A 44 -8.01 7.54 11.77
N GLN A 45 -7.65 6.28 11.55
CA GLN A 45 -7.22 5.81 10.23
C GLN A 45 -8.37 5.88 9.21
N ARG A 46 -9.62 5.67 9.63
CA ARG A 46 -10.80 5.75 8.75
C ARG A 46 -11.00 7.13 8.13
N LYS A 47 -10.48 8.19 8.77
CA LYS A 47 -10.48 9.59 8.26
C LYS A 47 -9.50 9.84 7.12
N ILE A 48 -8.62 8.89 6.81
CA ILE A 48 -7.71 9.03 5.66
C ILE A 48 -8.53 8.88 4.37
N ASN A 49 -8.52 9.93 3.53
CA ASN A 49 -9.25 9.94 2.26
C ASN A 49 -8.47 9.33 1.09
N GLU A 50 -7.16 9.12 1.25
CA GLU A 50 -6.34 8.43 0.25
C GLU A 50 -6.49 6.91 0.39
N ILE A 51 -6.99 6.28 -0.66
CA ILE A 51 -7.32 4.84 -0.66
C ILE A 51 -6.42 4.03 -1.58
N ASN A 52 -6.33 2.74 -1.28
CA ASN A 52 -5.74 1.73 -2.16
C ASN A 52 -6.75 1.33 -3.24
N THR A 53 -6.37 1.48 -4.52
CA THR A 53 -7.20 1.03 -5.66
C THR A 53 -7.15 -0.49 -5.89
N GLY A 54 -6.25 -1.19 -5.19
CA GLY A 54 -5.94 -2.60 -5.44
C GLY A 54 -4.93 -2.82 -6.57
N ILE A 55 -4.53 -1.77 -7.29
CA ILE A 55 -3.58 -1.85 -8.41
C ILE A 55 -2.18 -1.50 -7.90
N LEU A 56 -1.24 -2.44 -8.09
CA LEU A 56 0.18 -2.25 -7.84
C LEU A 56 1.03 -2.83 -8.97
N VAL A 57 2.27 -2.33 -9.06
CA VAL A 57 3.32 -2.88 -9.93
C VAL A 57 4.57 -3.12 -9.10
N ALA A 58 5.18 -4.28 -9.27
CA ALA A 58 6.42 -4.64 -8.59
C ALA A 58 7.26 -5.57 -9.49
N ASN A 59 8.54 -5.71 -9.17
CA ASN A 59 9.35 -6.74 -9.78
C ASN A 59 8.85 -8.13 -9.36
N GLY A 60 8.74 -9.05 -10.32
CA GLY A 60 8.20 -10.39 -10.04
C GLY A 60 8.99 -11.21 -9.01
N ALA A 61 10.32 -11.04 -8.92
CA ALA A 61 11.13 -11.71 -7.90
C ALA A 61 10.84 -11.17 -6.50
N ASP A 62 10.62 -9.85 -6.38
CA ASP A 62 10.25 -9.22 -5.12
C ASP A 62 8.86 -9.66 -4.67
N LEU A 63 7.89 -9.66 -5.60
CA LEU A 63 6.52 -10.10 -5.32
C LEU A 63 6.46 -11.57 -4.85
N LYS A 64 7.16 -12.47 -5.55
CA LYS A 64 7.27 -13.88 -5.14
C LYS A 64 7.87 -14.03 -3.74
N ARG A 65 8.92 -13.25 -3.43
CA ARG A 65 9.55 -13.27 -2.10
C ARG A 65 8.59 -12.79 -1.01
N TRP A 66 7.77 -11.77 -1.26
CA TRP A 66 6.80 -11.27 -0.28
C TRP A 66 5.67 -12.26 -0.04
N LEU A 67 5.14 -12.90 -1.09
CA LEU A 67 4.08 -13.91 -0.97
C LEU A 67 4.55 -15.23 -0.38
N GLY A 68 5.82 -15.59 -0.57
CA GLY A 68 6.40 -16.83 -0.04
C GLY A 68 6.70 -16.79 1.47
N LYS A 69 6.51 -15.65 2.14
CA LYS A 69 6.57 -15.56 3.59
C LYS A 69 5.16 -15.79 4.14
N PRO A 70 4.90 -16.88 4.89
CA PRO A 70 3.67 -16.94 5.67
C PRO A 70 3.66 -15.76 6.65
N GLY A 71 2.51 -15.09 6.73
CA GLY A 71 2.26 -13.99 7.67
C GLY A 71 2.26 -14.45 9.11
#